data_AF-A0A813ACS0-F1
#
_entry.id   AF-A0A813ACS0-F1
#
_cell.length_a   1.000
_cell.length_b   1.000
_cell.length_c   1.000
_cell.angle_alpha   90.00
_cell.angle_beta   90.00
_cell.angle_gamma   90.00
#
_symmetry.space_group_name_H-M   'P 1'
#
loop_
_entity.id
_entity.type
_entity.pdbx_description
1 polymer ?
#
loop_
_entity_poly.entity_id
_entity_poly.type
_entity_poly.pdbx_seq_one_letter_code
_entity_poly.pdbx_strand_id
1 'polypeptide(L)'
;MAGTKVPWKAIWPCATMVLLIYIYLAMDILPTDSMDYERLKEQDEEEQEEEEEELPHRVQRREVDRRDPALVLAAVLYWVVMPIALVSLGFGATCEEGPPNLAYITYGVFFAVHFVCIFRAMLGSLRKDLHKSTPKLVFMLGLAALEHFDMASDALFTGTSAACSDSITSLWLQSWHDVPGGGLMVPMLSKLGFSGVALFITNAYLPQLLSVWALFAPFVALVFVLLVMLWASFGWLVGLAAMLAVYALVICSPIGREQMGVFHQEVDSEDRRLALFVGAEVAELPANGPQSSLGRVIFFLGTKLVLENLLQLWLQSSYLSLSFGQMDTFARWQALASIGVGLLVAGGKGLQISAFVVPLLARYAGESVRRCNIIFLVIFGAVPVFMMLGGFGGLAWVLAKVIFIFRCDSHVWNLSTGCVSPQT
;
A
#
# COMPACT_ATOMS: atom_id res chain seq x y z
N MET A 1 0.67 -35.59 2.10
CA MET A 1 0.27 -34.21 2.45
C MET A 1 0.52 -34.02 3.93
N ALA A 2 1.70 -33.50 4.29
CA ALA A 2 1.96 -33.05 5.66
C ALA A 2 1.12 -31.79 5.86
N GLY A 3 0.01 -31.92 6.59
CA GLY A 3 -0.85 -30.78 6.91
C GLY A 3 -0.06 -29.81 7.79
N THR A 4 0.44 -28.74 7.18
CA THR A 4 0.97 -27.59 7.92
C THR A 4 -0.13 -27.15 8.87
N LYS A 5 0.16 -27.23 10.18
CA LYS A 5 -0.72 -26.75 11.24
C LYS A 5 -0.67 -25.22 11.28
N VAL A 6 -0.78 -24.57 10.13
CA VAL A 6 -1.14 -23.16 10.15
C VAL A 6 -2.51 -23.13 10.81
N PRO A 7 -2.68 -22.47 11.96
CA PRO A 7 -3.97 -22.44 12.61
C PRO A 7 -4.88 -21.63 11.67
N TRP A 8 -5.59 -22.32 10.77
CA TRP A 8 -6.55 -21.71 9.84
C TRP A 8 -7.54 -20.79 10.56
N LYS A 9 -7.77 -21.07 11.85
CA LYS A 9 -8.50 -20.22 12.79
C LYS A 9 -7.97 -18.78 12.92
N ALA A 10 -6.68 -18.53 12.68
CA ALA A 10 -6.09 -17.19 12.70
C ALA A 10 -6.11 -16.50 11.32
N ILE A 11 -6.06 -17.26 10.22
CA ILE A 11 -6.07 -16.73 8.86
C ILE A 11 -7.47 -16.31 8.40
N TRP A 12 -8.46 -17.18 8.63
CA TRP A 12 -9.83 -16.98 8.15
C TRP A 12 -10.45 -15.63 8.58
N PRO A 13 -10.22 -15.15 9.81
CA PRO A 13 -10.63 -13.82 10.26
C PRO A 13 -10.04 -12.67 9.45
N CYS A 14 -8.72 -12.67 9.24
CA CYS A 14 -8.04 -11.64 8.43
C CYS A 14 -8.57 -11.67 6.99
N ALA A 15 -8.63 -12.85 6.38
CA ALA A 15 -9.14 -13.00 5.02
C ALA A 15 -10.60 -12.53 4.90
N THR A 16 -11.44 -12.83 5.90
CA THR A 16 -12.84 -12.38 5.94
C THR A 16 -12.94 -10.87 6.10
N MET A 17 -12.16 -10.26 6.99
CA MET A 17 -12.15 -8.81 7.19
C MET A 17 -11.70 -8.07 5.93
N VAL A 18 -10.61 -8.53 5.33
CA VAL A 18 -10.07 -7.99 4.07
C VAL A 18 -11.12 -8.13 2.96
N LEU A 19 -11.78 -9.29 2.84
CA LEU A 19 -12.88 -9.50 1.90
C LEU A 19 -14.04 -8.53 2.14
N LEU A 20 -14.47 -8.32 3.39
CA LEU A 20 -15.58 -7.41 3.71
C LEU A 20 -15.25 -5.96 3.35
N ILE A 21 -14.03 -5.51 3.62
CA ILE A 21 -13.56 -4.17 3.24
C ILE A 21 -13.51 -4.04 1.73
N TYR A 22 -13.06 -5.07 1.03
CA TYR A 22 -13.06 -5.07 -0.42
C TYR A 22 -14.45 -5.09 -1.04
N ILE A 23 -15.40 -5.81 -0.44
CA ILE A 23 -16.81 -5.75 -0.85
C ILE A 23 -17.36 -4.35 -0.62
N TYR A 24 -17.07 -3.74 0.53
CA TYR A 24 -17.47 -2.37 0.84
C TYR A 24 -16.93 -1.37 -0.19
N LEU A 25 -15.62 -1.43 -0.49
CA LEU A 25 -15.01 -0.59 -1.52
C LEU A 25 -15.58 -0.87 -2.92
N ALA A 26 -15.85 -2.14 -3.25
CA ALA A 26 -16.46 -2.49 -4.53
C ALA A 26 -17.87 -1.90 -4.67
N MET A 27 -18.67 -1.89 -3.60
CA MET A 27 -19.98 -1.26 -3.60
C MET A 27 -19.90 0.26 -3.81
N ASP A 28 -18.89 0.92 -3.26
CA ASP A 28 -18.71 2.38 -3.43
C ASP A 28 -18.12 2.74 -4.82
N ILE A 29 -17.33 1.84 -5.42
CA ILE A 29 -16.75 2.01 -6.76
C ILE A 29 -17.80 1.74 -7.85
N LEU A 30 -18.65 0.74 -7.66
CA LEU A 30 -19.70 0.39 -8.60
C LEU A 30 -20.82 1.45 -8.52
N PRO A 31 -21.30 1.98 -9.67
CA PRO A 31 -22.44 2.88 -9.66
C PRO A 31 -23.64 2.15 -9.03
N THR A 32 -24.10 2.64 -7.88
CA THR A 32 -25.09 1.97 -7.04
C THR A 32 -26.51 2.12 -7.54
N ASP A 33 -26.78 3.02 -8.48
CA ASP A 33 -28.14 3.24 -8.94
C ASP A 33 -28.24 3.36 -10.47
N SER A 34 -28.70 2.29 -11.11
CA SER A 34 -29.15 2.37 -12.50
C SER A 34 -30.38 3.27 -12.63
N MET A 35 -31.12 3.53 -11.54
CA MET A 35 -32.24 4.46 -11.58
C MET A 35 -31.81 5.91 -11.53
N ASP A 36 -30.75 6.27 -10.79
CA ASP A 36 -30.22 7.64 -10.87
C ASP A 36 -29.61 7.91 -12.26
N TYR A 37 -29.12 6.88 -12.96
CA TYR A 37 -28.72 7.02 -14.36
C TYR A 37 -29.90 7.37 -15.28
N GLU A 38 -31.02 6.65 -15.17
CA GLU A 38 -32.23 6.97 -15.95
C GLU A 38 -32.76 8.36 -15.57
N ARG A 39 -32.77 8.72 -14.27
CA ARG A 39 -33.25 10.03 -13.81
C ARG A 39 -32.35 11.20 -14.24
N LEU A 40 -31.02 11.02 -14.19
CA LEU A 40 -30.06 12.03 -14.70
C LEU A 40 -30.18 12.16 -16.21
N LYS A 41 -30.33 11.04 -16.92
CA LYS A 41 -30.54 11.04 -18.36
C LYS A 41 -31.83 11.76 -18.76
N GLU A 42 -32.94 11.52 -18.03
CA GLU A 42 -34.20 12.25 -18.23
C GLU A 42 -34.02 13.75 -17.94
N GLN A 43 -33.33 14.13 -16.86
CA GLN A 43 -33.04 15.54 -16.57
C GLN A 43 -32.14 16.21 -17.61
N ASP A 44 -31.14 15.51 -18.14
CA ASP A 44 -30.26 16.03 -19.19
C ASP A 44 -31.00 16.16 -20.52
N GLU A 45 -31.94 15.25 -20.82
CA GLU A 45 -32.81 15.35 -21.99
C GLU A 45 -33.78 16.54 -21.85
N GLU A 46 -34.37 16.76 -20.67
CA GLU A 46 -35.21 17.94 -20.38
C GLU A 46 -34.41 19.27 -20.39
N GLU A 47 -33.24 19.33 -19.75
CA GLU A 47 -32.39 20.53 -19.74
C GLU A 47 -31.83 20.84 -21.15
N GLN A 48 -31.55 19.82 -21.98
CA GLN A 48 -31.14 20.05 -23.38
C GLN A 48 -32.26 20.64 -24.24
N GLU A 49 -33.51 20.19 -24.04
CA GLU A 49 -34.66 20.76 -24.75
C GLU A 49 -34.90 22.22 -24.34
N GLU A 50 -34.70 22.58 -23.07
CA GLU A 50 -34.79 23.97 -22.60
C GLU A 50 -33.62 24.86 -23.06
N GLU A 51 -32.38 24.35 -23.07
CA GLU A 51 -31.19 25.12 -23.51
C GLU A 51 -31.11 25.32 -25.03
N GLU A 52 -31.70 24.44 -25.85
CA GLU A 52 -31.79 24.67 -27.32
C GLU A 52 -32.66 25.89 -27.67
N GLU A 53 -33.58 26.31 -26.79
CA GLU A 53 -34.39 27.52 -26.98
C GLU A 53 -33.70 28.81 -26.50
N GLU A 54 -32.76 28.76 -25.56
CA GLU A 54 -32.09 29.95 -24.98
C GLU A 54 -30.56 30.02 -25.25
N LEU A 55 -30.20 30.61 -26.40
CA LEU A 55 -28.88 31.19 -26.74
C LEU A 55 -27.69 30.24 -27.11
N PRO A 56 -27.03 30.45 -28.27
CA PRO A 56 -25.93 29.60 -28.77
C PRO A 56 -24.54 29.84 -28.12
N HIS A 57 -24.47 30.42 -26.91
CA HIS A 57 -23.20 30.78 -26.27
C HIS A 57 -22.98 30.23 -24.85
N ARG A 58 -23.89 29.41 -24.33
CA ARG A 58 -23.72 28.73 -23.02
C ARG A 58 -23.59 27.21 -23.08
N VAL A 59 -23.39 26.63 -24.26
CA VAL A 59 -23.08 25.20 -24.42
C VAL A 59 -21.62 24.92 -24.02
N GLN A 60 -21.27 25.24 -22.78
CA GLN A 60 -20.19 24.60 -22.08
C GLN A 60 -20.81 23.35 -21.47
N ARG A 61 -21.03 22.35 -22.32
CA ARG A 61 -21.58 21.03 -22.00
C ARG A 61 -21.21 20.65 -20.58
N ARG A 62 -22.22 20.50 -19.71
CA ARG A 62 -22.19 19.45 -18.69
C ARG A 62 -22.04 18.14 -19.47
N GLU A 63 -20.80 17.76 -19.77
CA GLU A 63 -20.50 16.37 -20.08
C GLU A 63 -20.86 15.63 -18.80
N VAL A 64 -22.06 15.05 -18.79
CA VAL A 64 -22.51 14.07 -17.80
C VAL A 64 -21.33 13.13 -17.59
N ASP A 65 -20.84 13.12 -16.35
CA ASP A 65 -19.53 12.58 -15.97
C ASP A 65 -19.55 11.05 -16.10
N ARG A 66 -19.54 10.58 -17.34
CA ARG A 66 -19.70 9.18 -17.69
C ARG A 66 -18.33 8.54 -17.52
N ARG A 67 -18.06 8.11 -16.28
CA ARG A 67 -16.84 7.39 -15.92
C ARG A 67 -16.54 6.30 -16.95
N ASP A 68 -15.28 6.21 -17.38
CA ASP A 68 -14.85 5.15 -18.28
C ASP A 68 -15.02 3.79 -17.56
N PRO A 69 -15.89 2.89 -18.03
CA PRO A 69 -16.08 1.58 -17.42
C PRO A 69 -14.78 0.76 -17.38
N ALA A 70 -13.81 1.05 -18.25
CA ALA A 70 -12.49 0.44 -18.20
C ALA A 70 -11.71 0.85 -16.94
N LEU A 71 -11.76 2.12 -16.53
CA LEU A 71 -11.10 2.59 -15.30
C LEU A 71 -11.75 1.97 -14.05
N VAL A 72 -13.08 1.90 -14.02
CA VAL A 72 -13.82 1.24 -12.92
C VAL A 72 -13.42 -0.23 -12.81
N LEU A 73 -13.38 -0.96 -13.93
CA LEU A 73 -12.94 -2.36 -13.95
C LEU A 73 -11.47 -2.49 -13.52
N ALA A 74 -10.59 -1.60 -13.98
CA ALA A 74 -9.19 -1.59 -13.58
C ALA A 74 -9.06 -1.38 -12.06
N ALA A 75 -9.83 -0.47 -11.48
CA ALA A 75 -9.86 -0.20 -10.04
C ALA A 75 -10.28 -1.45 -9.26
N VAL A 76 -11.39 -2.08 -9.66
CA VAL A 76 -11.90 -3.29 -9.00
C VAL A 76 -10.89 -4.44 -9.13
N LEU A 77 -10.25 -4.62 -10.28
CA LEU A 77 -9.23 -5.65 -10.46
C LEU A 77 -8.04 -5.45 -9.53
N TYR A 78 -7.48 -4.23 -9.50
CA TYR A 78 -6.29 -3.92 -8.71
C TYR A 78 -6.55 -3.94 -7.22
N TRP A 79 -7.62 -3.28 -6.79
CA TRP A 79 -7.88 -3.13 -5.37
C TRP A 79 -8.51 -4.39 -4.79
N VAL A 80 -9.47 -5.02 -5.46
CA VAL A 80 -10.27 -6.10 -4.86
C VAL A 80 -9.81 -7.48 -5.33
N VAL A 81 -9.87 -7.72 -6.63
CA VAL A 81 -9.76 -9.09 -7.17
C VAL A 81 -8.34 -9.64 -7.02
N MET A 82 -7.33 -8.85 -7.41
CA MET A 82 -5.93 -9.28 -7.40
C MET A 82 -5.42 -9.61 -5.99
N PRO A 83 -5.58 -8.74 -4.96
CA PRO A 83 -5.06 -9.04 -3.63
C PRO A 83 -5.75 -10.25 -3.00
N ILE A 84 -7.07 -10.40 -3.17
CA ILE A 84 -7.81 -11.57 -2.68
C ILE A 84 -7.28 -12.86 -3.33
N ALA A 85 -7.15 -12.86 -4.66
CA ALA A 85 -6.65 -14.02 -5.39
C ALA A 85 -5.22 -14.38 -4.98
N LEU A 86 -4.34 -13.38 -4.86
CA LEU A 86 -2.94 -13.56 -4.49
C LEU A 86 -2.77 -14.07 -3.07
N VAL A 87 -3.46 -13.49 -2.09
CA VAL A 87 -3.42 -13.98 -0.70
C VAL A 87 -3.94 -15.41 -0.63
N SER A 88 -5.06 -15.70 -1.31
CA SER A 88 -5.68 -17.03 -1.30
C SER A 88 -4.76 -18.09 -1.92
N LEU A 89 -4.16 -17.80 -3.08
CA LEU A 89 -3.23 -18.71 -3.75
C LEU A 89 -1.87 -18.78 -3.03
N GLY A 90 -1.47 -17.69 -2.37
CA GLY A 90 -0.24 -17.61 -1.57
C GLY A 90 -0.22 -18.62 -0.42
N PHE A 91 -1.37 -18.98 0.16
CA PHE A 91 -1.44 -20.03 1.18
C PHE A 91 -1.11 -21.44 0.67
N GLY A 92 -0.99 -21.62 -0.65
CA GLY A 92 -0.40 -22.83 -1.24
C GLY A 92 1.12 -22.85 -1.24
N ALA A 93 1.79 -21.83 -0.71
CA ALA A 93 3.25 -21.75 -0.65
C ALA A 93 3.85 -22.81 0.28
N THR A 94 5.07 -23.22 -0.04
CA THR A 94 5.93 -24.03 0.84
C THR A 94 7.14 -23.20 1.26
N CYS A 95 7.86 -23.65 2.29
CA CYS A 95 9.06 -22.92 2.71
C CYS A 95 10.22 -23.12 1.71
N GLU A 96 10.26 -24.30 1.09
CA GLU A 96 11.30 -24.71 0.16
C GLU A 96 11.11 -24.11 -1.24
N GLU A 97 9.91 -24.22 -1.81
CA GLU A 97 9.62 -23.83 -3.20
C GLU A 97 9.05 -22.41 -3.33
N GLY A 98 8.66 -21.79 -2.22
CA GLY A 98 8.07 -20.45 -2.22
C GLY A 98 6.59 -20.44 -2.68
N PRO A 99 6.10 -19.31 -3.23
CA PRO A 99 4.74 -19.22 -3.77
C PRO A 99 4.50 -20.15 -4.96
N PRO A 100 3.30 -20.74 -5.07
CA PRO A 100 2.99 -21.65 -6.18
C PRO A 100 2.94 -20.90 -7.51
N ASN A 101 3.45 -21.52 -8.58
CA ASN A 101 3.44 -20.97 -9.95
C ASN A 101 2.05 -20.50 -10.41
N LEU A 102 0.99 -21.17 -9.96
CA LEU A 102 -0.39 -20.80 -10.26
C LEU A 102 -0.74 -19.37 -9.80
N ALA A 103 -0.16 -18.91 -8.69
CA ALA A 103 -0.39 -17.57 -8.18
C ALA A 103 0.20 -16.50 -9.11
N TYR A 104 1.42 -16.72 -9.61
CA TYR A 104 2.05 -15.84 -10.60
C TYR A 104 1.33 -15.82 -11.94
N ILE A 105 0.84 -16.97 -12.42
CA ILE A 105 0.04 -17.06 -13.65
C ILE A 105 -1.25 -16.26 -13.50
N THR A 106 -1.97 -16.47 -12.38
CA THR A 106 -3.24 -15.78 -12.09
C THR A 106 -3.02 -14.27 -12.01
N TYR A 107 -1.98 -13.84 -11.30
CA TYR A 107 -1.58 -12.44 -11.24
C TYR A 107 -1.26 -11.87 -12.61
N GLY A 108 -0.47 -12.58 -13.43
CA GLY A 108 -0.10 -12.12 -14.77
C GLY A 108 -1.33 -11.88 -15.67
N VAL A 109 -2.34 -12.74 -15.57
CA VAL A 109 -3.61 -12.56 -16.30
C VAL A 109 -4.36 -11.32 -15.83
N PHE A 110 -4.56 -11.16 -14.51
CA PHE A 110 -5.27 -9.98 -13.99
C PHE A 110 -4.51 -8.69 -14.25
N PHE A 111 -3.19 -8.70 -14.06
CA PHE A 111 -2.32 -7.58 -14.36
C PHE A 111 -2.45 -7.18 -15.82
N ALA A 112 -2.39 -8.11 -16.78
CA ALA A 112 -2.54 -7.80 -18.19
C ALA A 112 -3.90 -7.17 -18.51
N VAL A 113 -5.01 -7.71 -17.99
CA VAL A 113 -6.36 -7.15 -18.18
C VAL A 113 -6.43 -5.73 -17.61
N HIS A 114 -5.98 -5.56 -16.38
CA HIS A 114 -5.95 -4.27 -15.69
C HIS A 114 -5.13 -3.24 -16.48
N PHE A 115 -3.92 -3.60 -16.92
CA PHE A 115 -3.03 -2.71 -17.67
C PHE A 115 -3.61 -2.31 -19.03
N VAL A 116 -4.29 -3.23 -19.72
CA VAL A 116 -5.01 -2.93 -20.95
C VAL A 116 -6.13 -1.92 -20.69
N CYS A 117 -6.84 -2.04 -19.57
CA CYS A 117 -7.89 -1.10 -19.19
C CYS A 117 -7.34 0.31 -18.90
N ILE A 118 -6.28 0.43 -18.08
CA ILE A 118 -5.61 1.71 -17.85
C ILE A 118 -5.09 2.29 -19.16
N PHE A 119 -4.40 1.49 -19.97
CA PHE A 119 -3.82 1.95 -21.22
C PHE A 119 -4.88 2.51 -22.18
N ARG A 120 -6.04 1.83 -22.30
CA ARG A 120 -7.16 2.30 -23.13
C ARG A 120 -7.73 3.63 -22.64
N ALA A 121 -7.98 3.74 -21.33
CA ALA A 121 -8.48 4.97 -20.73
C ALA A 121 -7.50 6.14 -20.92
N MET A 122 -6.21 5.90 -20.69
CA MET A 122 -5.18 6.91 -20.90
C MET A 122 -5.04 7.29 -22.38
N LEU A 123 -5.19 6.36 -23.32
CA LEU A 123 -5.13 6.68 -24.75
C LEU A 123 -6.29 7.57 -25.19
N GLY A 124 -7.47 7.39 -24.60
CA GLY A 124 -8.63 8.26 -24.79
C GLY A 124 -8.37 9.69 -24.29
N SER A 125 -7.87 9.81 -23.05
CA SER A 125 -7.56 11.09 -22.40
C SER A 125 -6.39 11.84 -23.06
N LEU A 126 -5.31 11.13 -23.40
CA LEU A 126 -4.06 11.72 -23.91
C LEU A 126 -4.05 11.98 -25.41
N ARG A 127 -5.11 11.62 -26.15
CA ARG A 127 -5.15 11.79 -27.62
C ARG A 127 -4.86 13.23 -28.07
N LYS A 128 -5.16 14.23 -27.23
CA LYS A 128 -4.90 15.65 -27.50
C LYS A 128 -3.44 16.08 -27.30
N ASP A 129 -2.67 15.39 -26.44
CA ASP A 129 -1.31 15.78 -26.02
C ASP A 129 -0.23 14.68 -26.16
N LEU A 130 -0.55 13.59 -26.87
CA LEU A 130 0.24 12.35 -26.93
C LEU A 130 1.70 12.57 -27.35
N HIS A 131 1.93 13.48 -28.31
CA HIS A 131 3.23 13.63 -28.97
C HIS A 131 4.31 14.27 -28.09
N LYS A 132 3.92 15.10 -27.10
CA LYS A 132 4.84 15.70 -26.13
C LYS A 132 4.98 14.87 -24.85
N SER A 133 4.06 13.93 -24.61
CA SER A 133 3.94 13.20 -23.35
C SER A 133 4.37 11.73 -23.41
N THR A 134 4.70 11.17 -24.59
CA THR A 134 5.02 9.74 -24.74
C THR A 134 6.10 9.20 -23.79
N PRO A 135 7.31 9.80 -23.66
CA PRO A 135 8.34 9.26 -22.76
C PRO A 135 7.93 9.33 -21.30
N LYS A 136 7.18 10.39 -20.93
CA LYS A 136 6.60 10.54 -19.60
C LYS A 136 5.58 9.44 -19.36
N LEU A 137 4.66 9.19 -20.29
CA LEU A 137 3.65 8.13 -20.20
C LEU A 137 4.28 6.75 -20.01
N VAL A 138 5.31 6.42 -20.80
CA VAL A 138 6.03 5.14 -20.67
C VAL A 138 6.68 5.01 -19.29
N PHE A 139 7.29 6.09 -18.79
CA PHE A 139 7.85 6.10 -17.45
C PHE A 139 6.78 5.92 -16.36
N MET A 140 5.64 6.59 -16.49
CA MET A 140 4.49 6.46 -15.56
C MET A 140 3.97 5.04 -15.51
N LEU A 141 3.76 4.44 -16.69
CA LEU A 141 3.36 3.04 -16.81
C LEU A 141 4.42 2.10 -16.22
N GLY A 142 5.70 2.37 -16.43
CA GLY A 142 6.78 1.60 -15.82
C GLY A 142 6.71 1.62 -14.29
N LEU A 143 6.50 2.79 -13.70
CA LEU A 143 6.33 2.91 -12.24
C LEU A 143 5.05 2.21 -11.75
N ALA A 144 3.93 2.37 -12.43
CA ALA A 144 2.69 1.67 -12.10
C ALA A 144 2.89 0.15 -12.11
N ALA A 145 3.55 -0.39 -13.14
CA ALA A 145 3.87 -1.82 -13.21
C ALA A 145 4.73 -2.28 -12.02
N LEU A 146 5.72 -1.48 -11.60
CA LEU A 146 6.55 -1.79 -10.43
C LEU A 146 5.74 -1.79 -9.14
N GLU A 147 4.83 -0.83 -8.93
CA GLU A 147 3.94 -0.81 -7.76
C GLU A 147 3.01 -2.03 -7.72
N HIS A 148 2.53 -2.48 -8.88
CA HIS A 148 1.77 -3.72 -8.97
C HIS A 148 2.59 -4.94 -8.57
N PHE A 149 3.84 -5.04 -9.04
CA PHE A 149 4.72 -6.13 -8.66
C PHE A 149 5.06 -6.13 -7.17
N ASP A 150 5.26 -4.95 -6.58
CA ASP A 150 5.49 -4.77 -5.14
C ASP A 150 4.29 -5.31 -4.34
N MET A 151 3.08 -4.77 -4.61
CA MET A 151 1.83 -5.23 -4.00
C MET A 151 1.62 -6.74 -4.17
N ALA A 152 1.90 -7.27 -5.36
CA ALA A 152 1.70 -8.69 -5.61
C ALA A 152 2.66 -9.56 -4.82
N SER A 153 3.93 -9.15 -4.77
CA SER A 153 4.95 -9.85 -4.00
C SER A 153 4.66 -9.79 -2.50
N ASP A 154 4.07 -8.68 -2.05
CA ASP A 154 3.64 -8.45 -0.70
C ASP A 154 2.48 -9.35 -0.28
N ALA A 155 1.47 -9.47 -1.13
CA ALA A 155 0.36 -10.39 -0.92
C ALA A 155 0.85 -11.85 -0.84
N LEU A 156 1.73 -12.28 -1.75
CA LEU A 156 2.28 -13.64 -1.78
C LEU A 156 3.22 -13.94 -0.61
N PHE A 157 3.93 -12.92 -0.12
CA PHE A 157 4.83 -13.04 1.02
C PHE A 157 4.09 -13.49 2.30
N THR A 158 2.82 -13.12 2.48
CA THR A 158 2.02 -13.57 3.64
C THR A 158 1.89 -15.09 3.71
N GLY A 159 1.60 -15.75 2.59
CA GLY A 159 1.49 -17.20 2.53
C GLY A 159 2.84 -17.90 2.69
N THR A 160 3.88 -17.35 2.07
CA THR A 160 5.24 -17.91 2.13
C THR A 160 5.83 -17.81 3.54
N SER A 161 5.64 -16.66 4.21
CA SER A 161 6.05 -16.47 5.60
C SER A 161 5.25 -17.36 6.56
N ALA A 162 3.96 -17.62 6.28
CA ALA A 162 3.15 -18.59 7.00
C ALA A 162 3.71 -20.02 6.89
N ALA A 163 4.12 -20.43 5.69
CA ALA A 163 4.71 -21.76 5.46
C ALA A 163 6.03 -21.99 6.23
N CYS A 164 6.87 -20.96 6.35
CA CYS A 164 8.14 -21.05 7.10
C CYS A 164 8.03 -20.68 8.59
N SER A 165 6.87 -20.24 9.08
CA SER A 165 6.77 -19.53 10.36
C SER A 165 7.34 -20.33 11.53
N ASP A 166 7.07 -21.64 11.58
CA ASP A 166 7.48 -22.50 12.69
C ASP A 166 9.00 -22.62 12.79
N SER A 167 9.72 -22.59 11.67
CA SER A 167 11.17 -22.77 11.63
C SER A 167 11.94 -21.47 11.89
N ILE A 168 11.38 -20.31 11.48
CA ILE A 168 12.07 -19.02 11.59
C ILE A 168 11.70 -18.22 12.84
N THR A 169 10.55 -18.50 13.46
CA THR A 169 10.05 -17.67 14.58
C THR A 169 11.02 -17.68 15.77
N SER A 170 11.59 -18.82 16.16
CA SER A 170 12.52 -18.89 17.29
C SER A 170 13.78 -18.05 17.06
N LEU A 171 14.38 -18.17 15.87
CA LEU A 171 15.55 -17.38 15.46
C LEU A 171 15.22 -15.89 15.40
N TRP A 172 14.05 -15.55 14.89
CA TRP A 172 13.58 -14.17 14.85
C TRP A 172 13.41 -13.58 16.26
N LEU A 173 12.78 -14.32 17.18
CA LEU A 173 12.60 -13.87 18.58
C LEU A 173 13.94 -13.68 19.30
N GLN A 174 14.93 -14.52 19.02
CA GLN A 174 16.27 -14.35 19.57
C GLN A 174 16.86 -12.98 19.21
N SER A 175 16.69 -12.54 17.95
CA SER A 175 17.16 -11.22 17.51
C SER A 175 16.50 -10.06 18.26
N TRP A 176 15.28 -10.25 18.78
CA TRP A 176 14.58 -9.23 19.56
C TRP A 176 15.08 -9.10 20.99
N HIS A 177 15.73 -10.11 21.56
CA HIS A 177 16.35 -9.99 22.88
C HIS A 177 17.52 -9.00 22.88
N ASP A 178 18.20 -8.84 21.75
CA ASP A 178 19.34 -7.93 21.60
C ASP A 178 18.90 -6.47 21.31
N VAL A 179 17.63 -6.24 20.98
CA VAL A 179 17.09 -4.91 20.73
C VAL A 179 16.74 -4.23 22.06
N PRO A 180 17.16 -2.98 22.32
CA PRO A 180 16.75 -2.24 23.51
C PRO A 180 15.22 -2.19 23.65
N GLY A 181 14.70 -2.74 24.76
CA GLY A 181 13.26 -2.87 25.01
C GLY A 181 12.57 -4.06 24.32
N GLY A 182 13.27 -4.82 23.47
CA GLY A 182 12.70 -5.95 22.73
C GLY A 182 12.23 -7.10 23.61
N GLY A 183 12.77 -7.25 24.83
CA GLY A 183 12.25 -8.19 25.83
C GLY A 183 10.77 -7.95 26.21
N LEU A 184 10.26 -6.71 26.07
CA LEU A 184 8.83 -6.42 26.24
C LEU A 184 7.99 -6.90 25.05
N MET A 185 8.58 -6.97 23.86
CA MET A 185 7.92 -7.38 22.61
C MET A 185 7.91 -8.90 22.44
N VAL A 186 8.95 -9.62 22.92
CA VAL A 186 9.08 -11.08 22.74
C VAL A 186 7.83 -11.86 23.15
N PRO A 187 7.16 -11.62 24.30
CA PRO A 187 5.93 -12.34 24.65
C PRO A 187 4.82 -12.16 23.61
N MET A 188 4.65 -10.95 23.07
CA MET A 188 3.67 -10.67 22.01
C MET A 188 4.07 -11.36 20.71
N LEU A 189 5.33 -11.19 20.28
CA LEU A 189 5.85 -11.74 19.04
C LEU A 189 5.85 -13.27 19.03
N SER A 190 6.09 -13.91 20.18
CA SER A 190 6.05 -15.37 20.31
C SER A 190 4.65 -15.94 20.10
N LYS A 191 3.61 -15.19 20.46
CA LYS A 191 2.21 -15.59 20.24
C LYS A 191 1.76 -15.34 18.80
N LEU A 192 2.25 -14.28 18.17
CA LEU A 192 1.94 -13.96 16.77
C LEU A 192 2.70 -14.86 15.80
N GLY A 193 3.93 -15.24 16.16
CA GLY A 193 4.89 -15.81 15.24
C GLY A 193 5.34 -14.81 14.17
N PHE A 194 6.30 -15.22 13.36
CA PHE A 194 6.79 -14.40 12.24
C PHE A 194 5.67 -14.12 11.22
N SER A 195 4.87 -15.14 10.90
CA SER A 195 3.78 -15.02 9.93
C SER A 195 2.64 -14.12 10.38
N GLY A 196 2.30 -14.11 11.68
CA GLY A 196 1.31 -13.16 12.22
C GLY A 196 1.77 -11.72 12.05
N VAL A 197 3.06 -11.46 12.20
CA VAL A 197 3.66 -10.13 11.99
C VAL A 197 3.73 -9.78 10.50
N ALA A 198 4.06 -10.74 9.63
CA ALA A 198 4.00 -10.53 8.18
C ALA A 198 2.60 -10.22 7.68
N LEU A 199 1.62 -11.04 8.05
CA LEU A 199 0.22 -10.81 7.73
C LEU A 199 -0.25 -9.45 8.26
N PHE A 200 0.19 -9.06 9.45
CA PHE A 200 -0.13 -7.75 10.03
C PHE A 200 0.46 -6.59 9.21
N ILE A 201 1.74 -6.66 8.85
CA ILE A 201 2.41 -5.62 8.06
C ILE A 201 1.79 -5.53 6.66
N THR A 202 1.45 -6.65 6.03
CA THR A 202 0.73 -6.64 4.74
C THR A 202 -0.71 -6.13 4.87
N ASN A 203 -1.27 -6.01 6.08
CA ASN A 203 -2.53 -5.29 6.30
C ASN A 203 -2.31 -3.78 6.57
N ALA A 204 -1.08 -3.28 6.59
CA ALA A 204 -0.82 -1.83 6.63
C ALA A 204 -1.31 -1.10 5.37
N TYR A 205 -1.70 -1.84 4.32
CA TYR A 205 -2.42 -1.33 3.16
C TYR A 205 -3.87 -0.92 3.47
N LEU A 206 -4.50 -1.44 4.53
CA LEU A 206 -5.91 -1.19 4.84
C LEU A 206 -6.25 0.29 5.10
N PRO A 207 -5.47 1.03 5.92
CA PRO A 207 -5.71 2.46 6.11
C PRO A 207 -5.62 3.27 4.81
N GLN A 208 -4.76 2.86 3.87
CA GLN A 208 -4.62 3.51 2.57
C GLN A 208 -5.80 3.17 1.64
N LEU A 209 -6.23 1.90 1.64
CA LEU A 209 -7.44 1.43 0.95
C LEU A 209 -8.68 2.21 1.40
N LEU A 210 -8.78 2.50 2.69
CA LEU A 210 -9.87 3.27 3.28
C LEU A 210 -9.70 4.78 3.10
N SER A 211 -8.66 5.23 2.37
CA SER A 211 -8.31 6.65 2.19
C SER A 211 -8.27 7.41 3.51
N VAL A 212 -7.88 6.73 4.60
CA VAL A 212 -7.87 7.33 5.93
C VAL A 212 -6.94 8.51 5.89
N TRP A 213 -7.45 9.67 6.31
CA TRP A 213 -6.68 10.90 6.34
C TRP A 213 -5.33 10.63 6.96
N ALA A 214 -4.29 10.98 6.22
CA ALA A 214 -2.95 10.52 6.53
C ALA A 214 -2.55 10.94 7.96
N LEU A 215 -2.98 12.12 8.44
CA LEU A 215 -2.85 12.56 9.84
C LEU A 215 -3.30 11.54 10.91
N PHE A 216 -4.27 10.68 10.61
CA PHE A 216 -4.73 9.61 11.49
C PHE A 216 -3.99 8.29 11.29
N ALA A 217 -3.17 8.12 10.25
CA ALA A 217 -2.42 6.90 10.02
C ALA A 217 -1.58 6.45 11.23
N PRO A 218 -0.91 7.34 12.01
CA PRO A 218 -0.24 6.92 13.24
C PRO A 218 -1.20 6.47 14.34
N PHE A 219 -2.37 7.11 14.45
CA PHE A 219 -3.40 6.73 15.42
C PHE A 219 -4.03 5.40 15.03
N VAL A 220 -4.36 5.22 13.75
CA VAL A 220 -4.83 3.96 13.21
C VAL A 220 -3.77 2.89 13.38
N ALA A 221 -2.49 3.15 13.08
CA ALA A 221 -1.39 2.22 13.32
C ALA A 221 -1.25 1.87 14.81
N LEU A 222 -1.40 2.83 15.73
CA LEU A 222 -1.39 2.56 17.17
C LEU A 222 -2.58 1.70 17.59
N VAL A 223 -3.79 2.07 17.19
CA VAL A 223 -5.01 1.28 17.43
C VAL A 223 -4.86 -0.12 16.83
N PHE A 224 -4.21 -0.21 15.67
CA PHE A 224 -3.92 -1.46 14.98
C PHE A 224 -2.92 -2.32 15.77
N VAL A 225 -1.85 -1.74 16.33
CA VAL A 225 -0.95 -2.44 17.27
C VAL A 225 -1.68 -2.89 18.54
N LEU A 226 -2.54 -2.03 19.11
CA LEU A 226 -3.36 -2.38 20.28
C LEU A 226 -4.29 -3.56 19.97
N LEU A 227 -4.93 -3.56 18.79
CA LEU A 227 -5.80 -4.65 18.32
C LEU A 227 -5.03 -5.96 18.15
N VAL A 228 -3.78 -5.91 17.68
CA VAL A 228 -2.91 -7.09 17.65
C VAL A 228 -2.55 -7.58 19.04
N MET A 229 -2.26 -6.67 19.97
CA MET A 229 -2.01 -7.06 21.36
C MET A 229 -3.24 -7.72 21.98
N LEU A 230 -4.45 -7.21 21.69
CA LEU A 230 -5.70 -7.83 22.12
C LEU A 230 -5.90 -9.20 21.46
N TRP A 231 -5.66 -9.33 20.16
CA TRP A 231 -5.71 -10.62 19.47
C TRP A 231 -4.76 -11.62 20.10
N ALA A 232 -3.48 -11.28 20.20
CA ALA A 232 -2.46 -12.15 20.78
C ALA A 232 -2.80 -12.54 22.23
N SER A 233 -3.50 -11.68 22.98
CA SER A 233 -3.83 -11.92 24.38
C SER A 233 -5.13 -12.70 24.61
N PHE A 234 -6.17 -12.45 23.80
CA PHE A 234 -7.53 -12.94 24.03
C PHE A 234 -8.03 -13.90 22.93
N GLY A 235 -7.19 -14.18 21.93
CA GLY A 235 -7.53 -15.05 20.81
C GLY A 235 -8.18 -14.32 19.64
N TRP A 236 -8.29 -15.02 18.52
CA TRP A 236 -8.68 -14.43 17.23
C TRP A 236 -10.12 -13.93 17.18
N LEU A 237 -11.07 -14.57 17.87
CA LEU A 237 -12.47 -14.16 17.88
C LEU A 237 -12.63 -12.77 18.49
N VAL A 238 -11.98 -12.55 19.64
CA VAL A 238 -12.00 -11.24 20.34
C VAL A 238 -11.24 -10.21 19.52
N GLY A 239 -10.08 -10.57 18.97
CA GLY A 239 -9.31 -9.70 18.08
C GLY A 239 -10.10 -9.25 16.85
N LEU A 240 -10.72 -10.19 16.13
CA LEU A 240 -11.55 -9.91 14.96
C LEU A 240 -12.76 -9.04 15.31
N ALA A 241 -13.49 -9.38 16.37
CA ALA A 241 -14.64 -8.60 16.80
C ALA A 241 -14.24 -7.16 17.16
N ALA A 242 -13.12 -6.98 17.86
CA ALA A 242 -12.60 -5.65 18.18
C ALA A 242 -12.15 -4.89 16.92
N MET A 243 -11.49 -5.55 15.96
CA MET A 243 -11.10 -4.94 14.69
C MET A 243 -12.33 -4.50 13.90
N LEU A 244 -13.31 -5.39 13.69
CA LEU A 244 -14.55 -5.08 12.98
C LEU A 244 -15.32 -3.95 13.68
N ALA A 245 -15.35 -3.94 15.01
CA ALA A 245 -15.98 -2.85 15.78
C ALA A 245 -15.24 -1.52 15.57
N VAL A 246 -13.91 -1.50 15.59
CA VAL A 246 -13.13 -0.29 15.32
C VAL A 246 -13.36 0.20 13.90
N TYR A 247 -13.34 -0.68 12.90
CA TYR A 247 -13.64 -0.30 11.51
C TYR A 247 -15.06 0.23 11.35
N ALA A 248 -16.05 -0.47 11.90
CA ALA A 248 -17.44 -0.01 11.88
C ALA A 248 -17.58 1.36 12.58
N LEU A 249 -16.92 1.56 13.72
CA LEU A 249 -16.92 2.86 14.41
C LEU A 249 -16.28 3.95 13.56
N VAL A 250 -15.14 3.68 12.89
CA VAL A 250 -14.49 4.66 12.01
C VAL A 250 -15.38 4.98 10.81
N ILE A 251 -15.86 3.96 10.09
CA ILE A 251 -16.71 4.11 8.89
C ILE A 251 -18.01 4.85 9.24
N CYS A 252 -18.68 4.47 10.34
CA CYS A 252 -19.93 5.10 10.76
C CYS A 252 -19.74 6.45 11.49
N SER A 253 -18.50 6.84 11.82
CA SER A 253 -18.24 8.12 12.50
C SER A 253 -18.44 9.32 11.55
N PRO A 254 -18.63 10.54 12.09
CA PRO A 254 -18.58 11.76 11.30
C PRO A 254 -17.26 11.91 10.51
N ILE A 255 -16.14 11.46 11.09
CA ILE A 255 -14.82 11.48 10.45
C ILE A 255 -14.80 10.54 9.24
N GLY A 256 -15.36 9.33 9.38
CA GLY A 256 -15.48 8.38 8.27
C GLY A 256 -16.32 8.94 7.12
N ARG A 257 -17.44 9.61 7.43
CA ARG A 257 -18.27 10.28 6.41
C ARG A 257 -17.53 11.43 5.72
N GLU A 258 -16.78 12.24 6.45
CA GLU A 258 -15.97 13.32 5.86
C GLU A 258 -14.86 12.75 4.97
N GLN A 259 -14.19 11.69 5.41
CA GLN A 259 -13.18 10.98 4.61
C GLN A 259 -13.79 10.39 3.35
N MET A 260 -14.96 9.75 3.46
CA MET A 260 -15.64 9.19 2.30
C MET A 260 -16.11 10.29 1.35
N GLY A 261 -16.53 11.45 1.87
CA GLY A 261 -16.81 12.63 1.07
C GLY A 261 -15.59 13.15 0.30
N VAL A 262 -14.41 13.16 0.93
CA VAL A 262 -13.14 13.51 0.24
C VAL A 262 -12.78 12.44 -0.79
N PHE A 263 -12.95 11.16 -0.48
CA PHE A 263 -12.72 10.06 -1.40
C PHE A 263 -13.64 10.19 -2.63
N HIS A 264 -14.95 10.35 -2.43
CA HIS A 264 -15.90 10.60 -3.50
C HIS A 264 -15.50 11.84 -4.29
N GLN A 265 -15.16 12.95 -3.63
CA GLN A 265 -14.73 14.16 -4.35
C GLN A 265 -13.48 13.91 -5.21
N GLU A 266 -12.51 13.13 -4.75
CA GLU A 266 -11.32 12.80 -5.54
C GLU A 266 -11.64 11.84 -6.70
N VAL A 267 -12.48 10.83 -6.46
CA VAL A 267 -12.94 9.85 -7.45
C VAL A 267 -13.85 10.49 -8.50
N ASP A 268 -14.69 11.44 -8.09
CA ASP A 268 -15.70 12.12 -8.92
C ASP A 268 -15.12 13.31 -9.68
N SER A 269 -14.00 13.90 -9.23
CA SER A 269 -13.60 15.20 -9.78
C SER A 269 -13.02 15.13 -11.20
N GLU A 270 -12.24 14.12 -11.58
CA GLU A 270 -11.68 13.94 -12.95
C GLU A 270 -11.19 12.49 -13.19
N ASP A 271 -11.41 11.92 -14.39
CA ASP A 271 -10.86 10.61 -14.83
C ASP A 271 -9.35 10.47 -14.60
N ARG A 272 -8.63 11.60 -14.68
CA ARG A 272 -7.20 11.67 -14.43
C ARG A 272 -6.86 11.33 -12.99
N ARG A 273 -7.67 11.76 -12.02
CA ARG A 273 -7.48 11.45 -10.60
C ARG A 273 -7.86 10.02 -10.28
N LEU A 274 -8.90 9.49 -10.92
CA LEU A 274 -9.22 8.08 -10.85
C LEU A 274 -8.04 7.23 -11.37
N ALA A 275 -7.43 7.59 -12.51
CA ALA A 275 -6.24 6.88 -13.00
C ALA A 275 -5.07 6.90 -11.99
N LEU A 276 -4.83 8.02 -11.31
CA LEU A 276 -3.84 8.10 -10.22
C LEU A 276 -4.21 7.14 -9.06
N PHE A 277 -5.49 7.03 -8.74
CA PHE A 277 -6.02 6.14 -7.69
C PHE A 277 -5.99 4.65 -8.07
N VAL A 278 -5.92 4.31 -9.36
CA VAL A 278 -5.86 2.92 -9.86
C VAL A 278 -4.41 2.44 -10.03
N GLY A 279 -3.47 3.01 -9.27
CA GLY A 279 -2.06 2.57 -9.25
C GLY A 279 -1.15 3.30 -10.25
N ALA A 280 -1.61 4.39 -10.88
CA ALA A 280 -0.74 5.29 -11.64
C ALA A 280 -0.25 6.47 -10.79
N GLU A 281 0.12 6.24 -9.52
CA GLU A 281 0.43 7.25 -8.50
C GLU A 281 1.69 8.12 -8.76
N VAL A 282 2.05 8.41 -10.01
CA VAL A 282 2.94 9.55 -10.24
C VAL A 282 2.10 10.82 -10.22
N ALA A 283 1.90 11.29 -8.99
CA ALA A 283 1.26 12.55 -8.68
C ALA A 283 1.98 13.67 -9.45
N GLU A 284 1.35 14.16 -10.51
CA GLU A 284 1.62 15.52 -10.96
C GLU A 284 1.07 16.46 -9.89
N LEU A 285 1.90 16.73 -8.89
CA LEU A 285 1.61 17.80 -7.95
C LEU A 285 1.54 19.11 -8.74
N PRO A 286 0.38 19.80 -8.73
CA PRO A 286 0.28 21.08 -9.39
C PRO A 286 1.28 22.03 -8.71
N ALA A 287 2.26 22.52 -9.47
CA ALA A 287 3.33 23.38 -8.95
C ALA A 287 2.78 24.65 -8.25
N ASN A 288 1.52 25.00 -8.51
CA ASN A 288 0.80 26.15 -7.98
C ASN A 288 -0.45 25.76 -7.16
N GLY A 289 -0.57 24.50 -6.72
CA GLY A 289 -1.71 24.06 -5.92
C GLY A 289 -1.81 24.74 -4.54
N PRO A 290 -3.00 24.82 -3.93
CA PRO A 290 -3.17 25.38 -2.60
C PRO A 290 -2.32 24.62 -1.57
N GLN A 291 -1.68 25.34 -0.65
CA GLN A 291 -0.70 24.80 0.30
C GLN A 291 -1.25 23.63 1.16
N SER A 292 -2.57 23.60 1.40
CA SER A 292 -3.24 22.52 2.13
C SER A 292 -3.30 21.18 1.36
N SER A 293 -3.15 21.20 0.04
CA SER A 293 -3.03 19.97 -0.78
C SER A 293 -1.64 19.36 -0.67
N LEU A 294 -0.60 20.19 -0.61
CA LEU A 294 0.79 19.74 -0.57
C LEU A 294 1.12 18.97 0.71
N GLY A 295 0.71 19.49 1.87
CA GLY A 295 0.92 18.81 3.15
C GLY A 295 0.26 17.42 3.19
N ARG A 296 -0.94 17.30 2.59
CA ARG A 296 -1.65 16.02 2.47
C ARG A 296 -0.88 15.02 1.62
N VAL A 297 -0.37 15.44 0.46
CA VAL A 297 0.39 14.55 -0.44
C VAL A 297 1.71 14.10 0.17
N ILE A 298 2.48 15.01 0.79
CA ILE A 298 3.74 14.63 1.47
C ILE A 298 3.48 13.63 2.58
N PHE A 299 2.45 13.85 3.38
CA PHE A 299 2.12 12.93 4.47
C PHE A 299 1.66 11.58 3.91
N PHE A 300 0.77 11.57 2.92
CA PHE A 300 0.28 10.34 2.28
C PHE A 300 1.45 9.52 1.70
N LEU A 301 2.27 10.12 0.83
CA LEU A 301 3.42 9.45 0.23
C LEU A 301 4.45 9.01 1.29
N GLY A 302 4.67 9.84 2.31
CA GLY A 302 5.60 9.53 3.38
C GLY A 302 5.15 8.37 4.26
N THR A 303 3.87 8.30 4.61
CA THR A 303 3.32 7.16 5.35
C THR A 303 3.28 5.90 4.51
N LYS A 304 2.97 6.01 3.22
CA LYS A 304 3.10 4.92 2.25
C LYS A 304 4.53 4.38 2.25
N LEU A 305 5.51 5.24 2.00
CA LEU A 305 6.92 4.85 1.99
C LEU A 305 7.33 4.11 3.28
N VAL A 306 6.97 4.64 4.46
CA VAL A 306 7.40 4.07 5.74
C VAL A 306 6.66 2.77 6.10
N LEU A 307 5.33 2.80 6.08
CA LEU A 307 4.50 1.70 6.57
C LEU A 307 4.35 0.57 5.55
N GLU A 308 4.25 0.93 4.28
CA GLU A 308 4.11 -0.03 3.20
C GLU A 308 5.49 -0.54 2.81
N ASN A 309 6.34 0.30 2.22
CA ASN A 309 7.49 -0.24 1.51
C ASN A 309 8.66 -0.55 2.48
N LEU A 310 9.04 0.35 3.38
CA LEU A 310 10.22 0.11 4.25
C LEU A 310 10.01 -1.01 5.27
N LEU A 311 8.87 -1.01 5.96
CA LEU A 311 8.59 -2.00 6.99
C LEU A 311 8.45 -3.39 6.38
N GLN A 312 7.81 -3.48 5.21
CA GLN A 312 7.66 -4.71 4.46
C GLN A 312 8.99 -5.21 3.91
N LEU A 313 9.80 -4.35 3.28
CA LEU A 313 11.15 -4.70 2.81
C LEU A 313 12.06 -5.16 3.95
N TRP A 314 11.98 -4.49 5.11
CA TRP A 314 12.71 -4.92 6.30
C TRP A 314 12.29 -6.32 6.72
N LEU A 315 11.00 -6.64 6.66
CA LEU A 315 10.50 -7.95 7.04
C LEU A 315 10.84 -9.02 5.99
N GLN A 316 10.68 -8.74 4.70
CA GLN A 316 11.04 -9.64 3.59
C GLN A 316 12.54 -9.95 3.57
N SER A 317 13.40 -8.96 3.78
CA SER A 317 14.85 -9.18 3.87
C SER A 317 15.23 -9.98 5.12
N SER A 318 14.53 -9.76 6.24
CA SER A 318 14.73 -10.58 7.46
C SER A 318 14.25 -12.01 7.24
N TYR A 319 13.11 -12.20 6.57
CA TYR A 319 12.61 -13.51 6.16
C TYR A 319 13.65 -14.24 5.32
N LEU A 320 14.08 -13.64 4.20
CA LEU A 320 15.06 -14.24 3.30
C LEU A 320 16.33 -14.67 4.04
N SER A 321 16.81 -13.83 4.95
CA SER A 321 17.98 -14.12 5.78
C SER A 321 17.77 -15.33 6.70
N LEU A 322 16.62 -15.41 7.37
CA LEU A 322 16.30 -16.48 8.33
C LEU A 322 15.93 -17.81 7.68
N SER A 323 15.29 -17.78 6.50
CA SER A 323 14.86 -18.97 5.77
C SER A 323 15.85 -19.40 4.68
N PHE A 324 16.97 -18.67 4.50
CA PHE A 324 17.88 -18.85 3.36
C PHE A 324 18.28 -20.31 3.14
N GLY A 325 18.67 -21.00 4.21
CA GLY A 325 19.12 -22.40 4.17
C GLY A 325 18.02 -23.41 3.85
N GLN A 326 16.75 -23.06 4.07
CA GLN A 326 15.59 -23.93 3.83
C GLN A 326 15.01 -23.76 2.42
N MET A 327 15.16 -22.56 1.85
CA MET A 327 14.69 -22.26 0.49
C MET A 327 15.54 -22.95 -0.58
N ASP A 328 14.90 -23.36 -1.66
CA ASP A 328 15.59 -23.75 -2.88
C ASP A 328 16.17 -22.52 -3.61
N THR A 329 16.95 -22.78 -4.66
CA THR A 329 17.58 -21.71 -5.45
C THR A 329 16.54 -20.80 -6.10
N PHE A 330 15.39 -21.33 -6.53
CA PHE A 330 14.38 -20.59 -7.25
C PHE A 330 13.59 -19.64 -6.33
N ALA A 331 13.14 -20.12 -5.17
CA ALA A 331 12.50 -19.36 -4.12
C ALA A 331 13.40 -18.23 -3.61
N ARG A 332 14.72 -18.48 -3.47
CA ARG A 332 15.69 -17.42 -3.14
C ARG A 332 15.69 -16.31 -4.20
N TRP A 333 15.72 -16.67 -5.47
CA TRP A 333 15.68 -15.69 -6.57
C TRP A 333 14.36 -14.93 -6.62
N GLN A 334 13.22 -15.59 -6.36
CA GLN A 334 11.92 -14.93 -6.27
C GLN A 334 11.88 -13.91 -5.13
N ALA A 335 12.34 -14.28 -3.94
CA ALA A 335 12.42 -13.39 -2.80
C ALA A 335 13.36 -12.20 -3.06
N LEU A 336 14.53 -12.43 -3.67
CA LEU A 336 15.46 -11.37 -4.06
C LEU A 336 14.87 -10.43 -5.10
N ALA A 337 14.15 -10.97 -6.09
CA ALA A 337 13.49 -10.16 -7.12
C ALA A 337 12.38 -9.29 -6.50
N SER A 338 11.58 -9.85 -5.60
CA SER A 338 10.57 -9.11 -4.82
C SER A 338 11.20 -7.96 -4.02
N ILE A 339 12.24 -8.25 -3.22
CA ILE A 339 12.97 -7.21 -2.46
C ILE A 339 13.58 -6.17 -3.40
N GLY A 340 14.12 -6.59 -4.55
CA GLY A 340 14.67 -5.68 -5.55
C GLY A 340 13.63 -4.73 -6.15
N VAL A 341 12.45 -5.25 -6.49
CA VAL A 341 11.31 -4.45 -6.96
C VAL A 341 10.86 -3.46 -5.88
N GLY A 342 10.67 -3.91 -4.64
CA GLY A 342 10.26 -3.03 -3.56
C GLY A 342 11.30 -1.95 -3.25
N LEU A 343 12.60 -2.27 -3.31
CA LEU A 343 13.67 -1.27 -3.19
C LEU A 343 13.59 -0.21 -4.29
N LEU A 344 13.28 -0.60 -5.53
CA LEU A 344 13.10 0.34 -6.65
C LEU A 344 11.87 1.23 -6.45
N VAL A 345 10.74 0.66 -6.04
CA VAL A 345 9.49 1.39 -5.77
C VAL A 345 9.69 2.37 -4.62
N ALA A 346 10.21 1.90 -3.49
CA ALA A 346 10.47 2.73 -2.31
C ALA A 346 11.51 3.82 -2.60
N GLY A 347 12.57 3.50 -3.35
CA GLY A 347 13.56 4.47 -3.81
C GLY A 347 12.94 5.54 -4.71
N GLY A 348 12.08 5.15 -5.65
CA GLY A 348 11.32 6.05 -6.51
C GLY A 348 10.43 7.00 -5.72
N LYS A 349 9.62 6.48 -4.79
CA LYS A 349 8.77 7.28 -3.88
C LYS A 349 9.62 8.22 -3.00
N GLY A 350 10.74 7.73 -2.47
CA GLY A 350 11.69 8.54 -1.69
C GLY A 350 12.25 9.71 -2.49
N LEU A 351 12.66 9.47 -3.73
CA LEU A 351 13.15 10.52 -4.64
C LEU A 351 12.06 11.54 -4.98
N GLN A 352 10.82 11.09 -5.22
CA GLN A 352 9.68 12.00 -5.44
C GLN A 352 9.47 12.89 -4.21
N ILE A 353 9.35 12.30 -3.02
CA ILE A 353 9.18 13.06 -1.76
C ILE A 353 10.32 14.07 -1.59
N SER A 354 11.58 13.67 -1.79
CA SER A 354 12.73 14.57 -1.69
C SER A 354 12.70 15.71 -2.70
N ALA A 355 12.30 15.45 -3.95
CA ALA A 355 12.18 16.46 -4.99
C ALA A 355 11.16 17.56 -4.63
N PHE A 356 10.16 17.25 -3.81
CA PHE A 356 9.19 18.23 -3.32
C PHE A 356 9.58 18.88 -1.99
N VAL A 357 10.00 18.06 -1.02
CA VAL A 357 10.33 18.50 0.34
C VAL A 357 11.53 19.44 0.32
N VAL A 358 12.58 19.15 -0.46
CA VAL A 358 13.81 19.97 -0.44
C VAL A 358 13.56 21.41 -0.92
N PRO A 359 12.92 21.67 -2.08
CA PRO A 359 12.58 23.03 -2.49
C PRO A 359 11.62 23.71 -1.53
N LEU A 360 10.68 22.96 -0.94
CA LEU A 360 9.74 23.49 0.04
C LEU A 360 10.48 24.00 1.29
N LEU A 361 11.36 23.17 1.86
CA LEU A 361 12.19 23.54 2.99
C LEU A 361 13.06 24.76 2.67
N ALA A 362 13.68 24.79 1.49
CA ALA A 362 14.51 25.93 1.08
C ALA A 362 13.70 27.25 1.00
N ARG A 363 12.49 27.21 0.46
CA ARG A 363 11.61 28.40 0.35
C ARG A 363 11.11 28.86 1.72
N TYR A 364 10.63 27.92 2.54
CA TYR A 364 9.94 28.26 3.78
C TYR A 364 10.87 28.43 4.98
N ALA A 365 12.10 27.91 4.95
CA ALA A 365 13.06 28.12 6.03
C ALA A 365 13.33 29.62 6.24
N GLY A 366 13.50 30.38 5.15
CA GLY A 366 13.74 31.82 5.23
C GLY A 366 12.56 32.60 5.85
N GLU A 367 11.33 32.27 5.43
CA GLU A 367 10.13 32.94 5.93
C GLU A 367 9.76 32.53 7.36
N SER A 368 9.94 31.25 7.70
CA SER A 368 9.65 30.73 9.03
C SER A 368 10.61 31.27 10.09
N VAL A 369 11.90 31.38 9.75
CA VAL A 369 12.90 32.03 10.61
C VAL A 369 12.55 33.50 10.82
N ARG A 370 12.12 34.21 9.76
CA ARG A 370 11.71 35.62 9.86
C ARG A 370 10.48 35.82 10.75
N ARG A 371 9.52 34.89 10.73
CA ARG A 371 8.29 34.94 11.53
C ARG A 371 8.42 34.29 12.91
N CYS A 372 9.59 33.74 13.27
CA CYS A 372 9.80 33.00 14.52
C CYS A 372 8.78 31.88 14.79
N ASN A 373 8.24 31.25 13.74
CA ASN A 373 7.26 30.17 13.91
C ASN A 373 7.97 28.82 14.11
N ILE A 374 8.39 28.55 15.34
CA ILE A 374 9.12 27.32 15.71
C ILE A 374 8.28 26.06 15.44
N ILE A 375 6.97 26.11 15.68
CA ILE A 375 6.08 24.96 15.45
C ILE A 375 6.10 24.56 13.98
N PHE A 376 6.00 25.54 13.07
CA PHE A 376 6.09 25.28 11.64
C PHE A 376 7.46 24.70 11.26
N LEU A 377 8.55 25.25 11.80
CA LEU A 377 9.91 24.75 11.54
C LEU A 377 10.09 23.30 12.01
N VAL A 378 9.56 22.94 13.18
CA VAL A 378 9.68 21.57 13.71
C VAL A 378 8.81 20.60 12.90
N ILE A 379 7.55 20.93 12.67
CA ILE A 379 6.60 20.02 12.00
C ILE A 379 6.93 19.89 10.51
N PHE A 380 7.15 20.99 9.81
CA PHE A 380 7.41 20.96 8.36
C PHE A 380 8.89 20.85 8.01
N GLY A 381 9.80 21.12 8.96
CA GLY A 381 11.24 20.97 8.79
C GLY A 381 11.75 19.62 9.27
N ALA A 382 11.65 19.37 10.57
CA ALA A 382 12.26 18.19 11.17
C ALA A 382 11.57 16.89 10.73
N VAL A 383 10.22 16.83 10.73
CA VAL A 383 9.51 15.59 10.41
C VAL A 383 9.86 15.08 9.00
N PRO A 384 9.79 15.88 7.91
CA PRO A 384 10.15 15.38 6.58
C PRO A 384 11.62 15.00 6.47
N VAL A 385 12.53 15.70 7.16
CA VAL A 385 13.95 15.34 7.21
C VAL A 385 14.17 14.00 7.90
N PHE A 386 13.53 13.78 9.06
CA PHE A 386 13.58 12.48 9.75
C PHE A 386 12.96 11.36 8.91
N MET A 387 11.86 11.64 8.21
CA MET A 387 11.25 10.67 7.28
C MET A 387 12.18 10.36 6.11
N MET A 388 12.88 11.34 5.54
CA MET A 388 13.86 11.09 4.48
C MET A 388 15.07 10.31 4.99
N LEU A 389 15.63 10.68 6.14
CA LEU A 389 16.77 9.99 6.74
C LEU A 389 16.40 8.56 7.14
N GLY A 390 15.24 8.37 7.77
CA GLY A 390 14.69 7.05 8.08
C GLY A 390 14.37 6.25 6.82
N GLY A 391 13.87 6.92 5.78
CA GLY A 391 13.59 6.37 4.46
C GLY A 391 14.83 5.78 3.79
N PHE A 392 15.78 6.64 3.42
CA PHE A 392 17.00 6.22 2.75
C PHE A 392 17.89 5.36 3.65
N GLY A 393 17.93 5.64 4.97
CA GLY A 393 18.64 4.80 5.93
C GLY A 393 18.05 3.39 6.01
N GLY A 394 16.72 3.27 6.01
CA GLY A 394 16.02 1.98 5.96
C GLY A 394 16.30 1.21 4.66
N LEU A 395 16.28 1.89 3.51
CA LEU A 395 16.63 1.26 2.23
C LEU A 395 18.07 0.77 2.19
N ALA A 396 19.01 1.61 2.64
CA ALA A 396 20.42 1.24 2.75
C ALA A 396 20.60 0.05 3.70
N TRP A 397 19.84 0.01 4.79
CA TRP A 397 19.86 -1.12 5.72
C TRP A 397 19.35 -2.42 5.07
N VAL A 398 18.21 -2.38 4.38
CA VAL A 398 17.69 -3.54 3.64
C VAL A 398 18.70 -4.03 2.60
N LEU A 399 19.29 -3.11 1.83
CA LEU A 399 20.32 -3.45 0.84
C LEU A 399 21.55 -4.10 1.50
N ALA A 400 22.01 -3.57 2.63
CA ALA A 400 23.11 -4.15 3.39
C ALA A 400 22.77 -5.57 3.84
N LYS A 401 21.56 -5.81 4.39
CA LYS A 401 21.09 -7.15 4.73
C LYS A 401 21.21 -8.10 3.53
N VAL A 402 20.65 -7.72 2.38
CA VAL A 402 20.70 -8.56 1.16
C VAL A 402 22.13 -8.90 0.75
N ILE A 403 23.05 -7.92 0.78
CA ILE A 403 24.46 -8.16 0.44
C ILE A 403 25.13 -9.11 1.45
N PHE A 404 24.90 -8.89 2.74
CA PHE A 404 25.57 -9.65 3.79
C PHE A 404 24.98 -11.04 4.01
N ILE A 405 23.75 -11.32 3.56
CA ILE A 405 23.18 -12.69 3.50
C ILE A 405 24.12 -13.65 2.75
N PHE A 406 24.78 -13.20 1.68
CA PHE A 406 25.72 -14.02 0.91
C PHE A 406 27.14 -14.05 1.47
N ARG A 407 27.46 -13.17 2.42
CA ARG A 407 28.80 -13.07 3.02
C ARG A 407 28.92 -13.73 4.38
N CYS A 408 27.83 -13.75 5.14
CA CYS A 408 27.80 -14.40 6.44
C CYS A 408 27.53 -15.90 6.26
N ASP A 409 28.32 -16.76 6.91
CA ASP A 409 28.13 -18.22 6.87
C ASP A 409 26.76 -18.66 7.39
N SER A 410 26.22 -17.90 8.34
CA SER A 410 24.88 -18.10 8.91
C SER A 410 23.76 -17.52 8.06
N HIS A 411 24.08 -16.75 7.02
CA HIS A 411 23.14 -15.93 6.25
C HIS A 411 22.40 -14.86 7.08
N VAL A 412 22.77 -14.66 8.35
CA VAL A 412 22.15 -13.67 9.25
C VAL A 412 23.10 -12.52 9.53
N TRP A 413 22.62 -11.30 9.28
CA TRP A 413 23.35 -10.07 9.52
C TRP A 413 22.50 -9.02 10.22
N ASN A 414 23.10 -8.30 11.16
CA ASN A 414 22.51 -7.16 11.85
C ASN A 414 23.45 -5.95 11.81
N LEU A 415 22.87 -4.75 11.83
CA LEU A 415 23.61 -3.49 11.71
C LEU A 415 24.57 -3.26 12.88
N SER A 416 24.17 -3.65 14.09
CA SER A 416 24.97 -3.44 15.31
C SER A 416 25.99 -4.55 15.57
N THR A 417 25.69 -5.79 15.21
CA THR A 417 26.51 -6.96 15.57
C THR A 417 27.24 -7.61 14.39
N GLY A 418 26.94 -7.20 13.15
CA GLY A 418 27.52 -7.81 11.95
C GLY A 418 26.93 -9.19 11.66
N CYS A 419 27.76 -10.14 11.22
CA CYS A 419 27.34 -11.52 10.99
C CYS A 419 27.06 -12.24 12.31
N VAL A 420 25.85 -12.78 12.46
CA VAL A 420 25.42 -13.44 13.70
C VAL A 420 25.37 -14.94 13.47
N SER A 421 26.10 -15.73 14.26
CA SER A 421 25.96 -17.18 14.23
C SER A 421 24.73 -17.61 15.03
N PRO A 422 23.91 -18.55 14.53
CA PRO A 422 22.82 -19.11 15.33
C PRO A 422 23.41 -19.73 16.59
N GLN A 423 22.89 -19.40 17.77
CA GLN A 423 23.25 -20.14 18.97
C GLN A 423 22.57 -21.51 18.85
N THR A 424 23.36 -22.54 18.64
CA THR A 424 22.93 -23.95 18.54
C THR A 424 22.41 -24.48 19.86
#